data_AF-A0A957HL65-F1
#
_entry.id   AF-A0A957HL65-F1
#
_cell.length_a   1.000
_cell.length_b   1.000
_cell.length_c   1.000
_cell.angle_alpha   90.00
_cell.angle_beta   90.00
_cell.angle_gamma   90.00
#
_symmetry.space_group_name_H-M   'P 1'
#
loop_
_entity.id
_entity.type
_entity.pdbx_description
1 polymer ?
#
loop_
_entity_poly.entity_id
_entity_poly.type
_entity_poly.pdbx_seq_one_letter_code
_entity_poly.pdbx_strand_id
1 'polypeptide(L)'
;MRTFSQDQMAQATAVLNSVREDWLARAGVTAVDLGFKWSEGLMTGQLSIRVHVAEKRPMSELTEAELFPKEIGGFPVDVIEAEYGLQLLPDSSQLEAAPEARKARYNPIPLGVSAGNPRITAGTLGAKVYDAATLQPMALSNWHVFVGSPSGAAGEPIWQPGALDGGNSGDTFATLSRFVLGPYDAAVAQ
;
A
#
# COMPACT_ATOMS: atom_id res chain seq x y z
N MET A 1 17.96 6.91 -8.09
CA MET A 1 17.59 5.70 -7.31
C MET A 1 17.57 6.08 -5.83
N ARG A 2 16.42 6.06 -5.16
CA ARG A 2 16.35 5.82 -3.70
C ARG A 2 15.86 4.38 -3.45
N THR A 3 16.36 3.46 -4.27
CA THR A 3 16.26 2.02 -4.02
C THR A 3 17.43 1.64 -3.13
N PHE A 4 17.16 0.97 -2.02
CA PHE A 4 18.20 0.46 -1.14
C PHE A 4 19.10 -0.52 -1.90
N SER A 5 20.40 -0.46 -1.67
CA SER A 5 21.32 -1.42 -2.29
C SER A 5 21.01 -2.83 -1.79
N GLN A 6 21.38 -3.85 -2.55
CA GLN A 6 21.22 -5.25 -2.12
C GLN A 6 21.94 -5.51 -0.80
N ASP A 7 23.14 -4.94 -0.63
CA ASP A 7 23.92 -5.04 0.61
C ASP A 7 23.19 -4.39 1.80
N GLN A 8 22.64 -3.19 1.59
CA GLN A 8 21.89 -2.49 2.63
C GLN A 8 20.63 -3.27 3.02
N MET A 9 19.92 -3.86 2.05
CA MET A 9 18.76 -4.73 2.31
C MET A 9 19.14 -6.02 3.02
N ALA A 10 20.26 -6.64 2.66
CA ALA A 10 20.76 -7.84 3.32
C ALA A 10 21.13 -7.55 4.79
N GLN A 11 21.83 -6.44 5.04
CA GLN A 11 22.17 -6.00 6.38
C GLN A 11 20.91 -5.69 7.21
N ALA A 12 19.97 -4.93 6.65
CA ALA A 12 18.70 -4.64 7.32
C ALA A 12 17.90 -5.92 7.63
N THR A 13 17.90 -6.89 6.71
CA THR A 13 17.23 -8.18 6.91
C THR A 13 17.87 -8.98 8.04
N ALA A 14 19.21 -8.98 8.13
CA ALA A 14 19.91 -9.64 9.23
C ALA A 14 19.57 -8.99 10.58
N VAL A 15 19.56 -7.66 10.65
CA VAL A 15 19.18 -6.90 11.85
C VAL A 15 17.73 -7.18 12.24
N LEU A 16 16.79 -7.12 11.29
CA LEU A 16 15.39 -7.47 11.53
C LEU A 16 15.27 -8.89 12.11
N ASN A 17 15.94 -9.87 11.50
CA ASN A 17 15.85 -11.25 11.95
C ASN A 17 16.44 -11.48 13.34
N SER A 18 17.42 -10.67 13.78
CA SER A 18 17.95 -10.76 15.15
C SER A 18 16.97 -10.31 16.24
N VAL A 19 15.93 -9.53 15.90
CA VAL A 19 14.96 -9.02 16.89
C VAL A 19 13.52 -9.46 16.63
N ARG A 20 13.27 -10.10 15.49
CA ARG A 20 11.92 -10.40 14.99
C ARG A 20 11.09 -11.18 16.01
N GLU A 21 11.62 -12.29 16.53
CA GLU A 21 10.88 -13.17 17.45
C GLU A 21 10.57 -12.44 18.76
N ASP A 22 11.57 -11.80 19.37
CA ASP A 22 11.43 -11.07 20.62
C ASP A 22 10.42 -9.93 20.51
N TRP A 23 10.45 -9.16 19.41
CA TRP A 23 9.54 -8.04 19.21
C TRP A 23 8.13 -8.50 18.91
N LEU A 24 7.95 -9.55 18.09
CA LEU A 24 6.62 -10.13 17.82
C LEU A 24 5.98 -10.72 19.08
N ALA A 25 6.77 -11.19 20.05
CA ALA A 25 6.25 -11.70 21.31
C ALA A 25 5.77 -10.60 22.28
N ARG A 26 6.08 -9.32 22.03
CA ARG A 26 5.65 -8.21 22.90
C ARG A 26 4.15 -7.95 22.76
N ALA A 27 3.50 -7.73 23.90
CA ALA A 27 2.08 -7.38 23.93
C ALA A 27 1.80 -6.12 23.08
N GLY A 28 0.74 -6.19 22.26
CA GLY A 28 0.32 -5.09 21.41
C GLY A 28 1.07 -4.97 20.07
N VAL A 29 2.14 -5.75 19.83
CA VAL A 29 2.80 -5.80 18.52
C VAL A 29 2.00 -6.68 17.56
N THR A 30 1.71 -6.14 16.38
CA THR A 30 0.89 -6.80 15.34
C THR A 30 1.72 -7.29 14.16
N ALA A 31 2.86 -6.65 13.88
CA ALA A 31 3.81 -7.07 12.84
C ALA A 31 5.20 -6.45 13.03
N VAL A 32 6.22 -7.06 12.42
CA VAL A 32 7.57 -6.47 12.29
C VAL A 32 8.08 -6.72 10.88
N ASP A 33 8.56 -5.68 10.21
CA ASP A 33 9.04 -5.76 8.82
C ASP A 33 10.15 -4.74 8.51
N LEU A 34 10.57 -4.69 7.25
CA LEU A 34 11.37 -3.60 6.69
C LEU A 34 10.49 -2.65 5.88
N GLY A 35 10.85 -1.38 5.87
CA GLY A 35 10.29 -0.43 4.91
C GLY A 35 10.85 0.96 5.07
N PHE A 36 10.19 1.92 4.45
CA PHE A 36 10.54 3.32 4.67
C PHE A 36 10.04 3.79 6.03
N LYS A 37 10.85 4.61 6.70
CA LYS A 37 10.43 5.34 7.90
C LYS A 37 9.36 6.37 7.55
N TRP A 38 8.38 6.50 8.43
CA TRP A 38 7.35 7.51 8.42
C TRP A 38 7.55 8.49 9.57
N SER A 39 7.21 9.76 9.33
CA SER A 39 7.19 10.79 10.36
C SER A 39 6.12 11.81 9.99
N GLU A 40 5.21 12.11 10.92
CA GLU A 40 4.13 13.08 10.72
C GLU A 40 3.32 12.86 9.44
N GLY A 41 3.05 11.59 9.10
CA GLY A 41 2.29 11.21 7.90
C GLY A 41 3.08 11.27 6.59
N LEU A 42 4.37 11.54 6.63
CA LEU A 42 5.25 11.62 5.47
C LEU A 42 6.27 10.48 5.45
N MET A 43 6.46 9.89 4.27
CA MET A 43 7.50 8.89 4.05
C MET A 43 8.87 9.59 3.92
N THR A 44 9.82 9.28 4.80
CA THR A 44 11.09 10.03 4.90
C THR A 44 12.14 9.59 3.87
N GLY A 45 11.96 8.41 3.27
CA GLY A 45 12.91 7.82 2.32
C GLY A 45 14.07 7.06 2.98
N GLN A 46 14.11 6.98 4.31
CA GLN A 46 15.10 6.18 5.04
C GLN A 46 14.61 4.74 5.22
N LEU A 47 15.47 3.74 5.01
CA LEU A 47 15.19 2.35 5.38
C LEU A 47 15.10 2.25 6.90
N SER A 48 14.06 1.62 7.42
CA SER A 48 13.87 1.37 8.85
C SER A 48 13.45 -0.06 9.13
N ILE A 49 13.72 -0.47 10.36
CA ILE A 49 13.03 -1.61 10.98
C ILE A 49 11.70 -1.08 11.48
N ARG A 50 10.58 -1.59 10.98
CA ARG A 50 9.26 -1.11 11.38
C ARG A 50 8.63 -2.11 12.34
N VAL A 51 8.12 -1.60 13.45
CA VAL A 51 7.27 -2.35 14.36
C VAL A 51 5.88 -1.75 14.32
N HIS A 52 4.90 -2.62 14.11
CA HIS A 52 3.51 -2.24 14.06
C HIS A 52 2.86 -2.60 15.37
N VAL A 53 2.12 -1.66 15.95
CA VAL A 53 1.40 -1.81 17.20
C VAL A 53 -0.09 -1.57 16.97
N ALA A 54 -0.93 -2.23 17.74
CA ALA A 54 -2.39 -2.06 17.66
C ALA A 54 -2.80 -0.61 18.00
N GLU A 55 -2.13 0.02 18.97
CA GLU A 55 -2.41 1.38 19.41
C GLU A 55 -1.11 2.07 19.86
N LYS A 56 -0.90 3.32 19.43
CA LYS A 56 0.18 4.18 19.95
C LYS A 56 -0.28 4.89 21.21
N ARG A 57 0.41 4.58 22.30
CA ARG A 57 0.23 5.25 23.58
C ARG A 57 1.25 6.38 23.76
N PRO A 58 0.90 7.48 24.47
CA PRO A 58 1.84 8.54 24.82
C PRO A 58 3.06 7.99 25.57
N MET A 59 4.25 8.56 25.34
CA MET A 59 5.47 8.12 26.03
C MET A 59 5.38 8.20 27.56
N SER A 60 4.54 9.10 28.11
CA SER A 60 4.29 9.22 29.54
C SER A 60 3.54 8.03 30.15
N GLU A 61 2.89 7.23 29.32
CA GLU A 61 2.12 6.04 29.74
C GLU A 61 2.88 4.73 29.49
N LEU A 62 4.05 4.80 28.87
CA LEU A 62 4.87 3.65 28.52
C LEU A 62 5.99 3.47 29.56
N THR A 63 6.16 2.24 30.00
CA THR A 63 7.34 1.82 30.75
C THR A 63 8.56 1.71 29.83
N GLU A 64 9.76 1.78 30.39
CA GLU A 64 11.01 1.60 29.63
C GLU A 64 11.05 0.25 28.89
N ALA A 65 10.43 -0.79 29.49
CA ALA A 65 10.30 -2.12 28.92
C ALA A 65 9.23 -2.23 27.82
N GLU A 66 8.42 -1.20 27.56
CA GLU A 66 7.48 -1.13 26.41
C GLU A 66 8.04 -0.31 25.26
N LEU A 67 9.07 0.51 25.51
CA LEU A 67 9.71 1.32 24.48
C LEU A 67 10.52 0.44 23.51
N PHE A 68 10.57 0.86 22.26
CA PHE A 68 11.51 0.33 21.27
C PHE A 68 12.72 1.27 21.17
N PRO A 69 13.93 0.76 20.89
CA PRO A 69 15.09 1.62 20.68
C PRO A 69 14.85 2.54 19.48
N LYS A 70 15.45 3.74 19.46
CA LYS A 70 15.32 4.66 18.32
C LYS A 70 16.06 4.16 17.07
N GLU A 71 17.09 3.34 17.26
CA GLU A 71 17.93 2.78 16.22
C GLU A 71 18.43 1.40 16.65
N ILE A 72 18.58 0.48 15.70
CA ILE A 72 19.20 -0.82 15.92
C ILE A 72 20.00 -1.25 14.68
N GLY A 73 21.23 -1.73 14.89
CA GLY A 73 22.10 -2.18 13.80
C GLY A 73 22.38 -1.13 12.72
N GLY A 74 22.34 0.16 13.08
CA GLY A 74 22.50 1.27 12.14
C GLY A 74 21.23 1.66 11.37
N PHE A 75 20.09 1.05 11.68
CA PHE A 75 18.80 1.36 11.06
C PHE A 75 17.86 2.04 12.07
N PRO A 76 17.21 3.15 11.70
CA PRO A 76 16.19 3.75 12.56
C PRO A 76 15.04 2.75 12.78
N VAL A 77 14.44 2.79 13.95
CA VAL A 77 13.21 2.06 14.24
C VAL A 77 12.03 2.98 14.01
N ASP A 78 10.99 2.42 13.41
CA ASP A 78 9.73 3.12 13.19
C ASP A 78 8.58 2.39 13.85
N VAL A 79 7.86 3.09 14.72
CA VAL A 79 6.66 2.55 15.38
C VAL A 79 5.46 3.03 14.59
N ILE A 80 4.67 2.11 14.05
CA ILE A 80 3.50 2.39 13.22
C ILE A 80 2.28 1.84 13.94
N GLU A 81 1.20 2.63 13.97
CA GLU A 81 -0.08 2.13 14.47
C GLU A 81 -0.78 1.46 13.29
N ALA A 82 -0.94 0.15 13.36
CA ALA A 82 -1.59 -0.64 12.32
C ALA A 82 -2.10 -1.95 12.89
N GLU A 83 -3.38 -2.24 12.63
CA GLU A 83 -3.99 -3.54 12.90
C GLU A 83 -4.08 -4.34 11.60
N TYR A 84 -3.57 -5.57 11.63
CA TYR A 84 -3.59 -6.49 10.50
C TYR A 84 -4.54 -7.63 10.80
N GLY A 85 -5.65 -7.67 10.09
CA GLY A 85 -6.60 -8.77 10.12
C GLY A 85 -6.67 -9.45 8.76
N LEU A 86 -7.21 -10.67 8.74
CA LEU A 86 -7.76 -11.19 7.51
C LEU A 86 -8.81 -10.17 7.04
N GLN A 87 -8.72 -9.72 5.78
CA GLN A 87 -9.77 -8.91 5.18
C GLN A 87 -10.99 -9.82 4.98
N LEU A 88 -11.68 -10.10 6.07
CA LEU A 88 -12.99 -10.68 6.10
C LEU A 88 -13.87 -9.61 5.47
N LEU A 89 -14.29 -9.85 4.23
CA LEU A 89 -15.47 -9.17 3.69
C LEU A 89 -16.54 -9.23 4.79
N PRO A 90 -17.27 -8.14 5.06
CA PRO A 90 -18.23 -8.16 6.14
C PRO A 90 -19.18 -9.33 5.91
N ASP A 91 -19.46 -10.08 6.97
CA ASP A 91 -20.37 -11.22 7.15
C ASP A 91 -20.88 -11.94 5.87
N SER A 92 -20.88 -13.27 5.85
CA SER A 92 -21.27 -14.11 4.70
C SER A 92 -22.57 -13.72 3.95
N SER A 93 -23.46 -12.94 4.56
CA SER A 93 -24.61 -12.28 3.94
C SER A 93 -24.28 -11.15 2.93
N GLN A 94 -23.11 -10.51 3.01
CA GLN A 94 -22.63 -9.53 2.02
C GLN A 94 -21.79 -10.15 0.90
N LEU A 95 -21.46 -11.44 0.92
CA LEU A 95 -20.90 -12.10 -0.27
C LEU A 95 -21.89 -12.06 -1.44
N GLU A 96 -23.20 -12.09 -1.14
CA GLU A 96 -24.29 -11.90 -2.11
C GLU A 96 -24.35 -10.44 -2.62
N ALA A 97 -23.92 -9.45 -1.82
CA ALA A 97 -23.84 -8.02 -2.17
C ALA A 97 -22.47 -7.60 -2.74
N ALA A 98 -21.44 -8.44 -2.61
CA ALA A 98 -20.05 -8.13 -2.94
C ALA A 98 -19.80 -7.73 -4.40
N PRO A 99 -20.53 -8.27 -5.41
CA PRO A 99 -20.39 -7.80 -6.78
C PRO A 99 -20.90 -6.37 -6.96
N GLU A 100 -22.03 -6.00 -6.34
CA GLU A 100 -22.66 -4.68 -6.52
C GLU A 100 -21.99 -3.61 -5.67
N ALA A 101 -21.55 -3.94 -4.45
CA ALA A 101 -20.82 -3.01 -3.60
C ALA A 101 -19.54 -2.50 -4.28
N ARG A 102 -18.81 -3.38 -4.98
CA ARG A 102 -17.59 -3.01 -5.71
C ARG A 102 -17.83 -2.02 -6.86
N LYS A 103 -19.06 -1.86 -7.34
CA LYS A 103 -19.43 -0.98 -8.45
C LYS A 103 -19.87 0.42 -8.00
N ALA A 104 -20.03 0.64 -6.69
CA ALA A 104 -20.40 1.94 -6.16
C ALA A 104 -19.28 2.98 -6.33
N ARG A 105 -19.62 4.27 -6.29
CA ARG A 105 -18.65 5.38 -6.21
C ARG A 105 -18.21 5.55 -4.76
N TYR A 106 -16.90 5.69 -4.55
CA TYR A 106 -16.32 5.81 -3.22
C TYR A 106 -15.41 7.03 -3.09
N ASN A 107 -15.44 7.66 -1.92
CA ASN A 107 -14.47 8.67 -1.51
C ASN A 107 -14.39 8.67 0.03
N PRO A 108 -13.33 8.12 0.67
CA PRO A 108 -12.11 7.57 0.08
C PRO A 108 -12.34 6.24 -0.67
N ILE A 109 -11.50 5.97 -1.69
CA ILE A 109 -11.63 4.79 -2.55
C ILE A 109 -10.97 3.56 -1.88
N PRO A 110 -11.74 2.51 -1.52
CA PRO A 110 -11.16 1.29 -0.99
C PRO A 110 -10.52 0.44 -2.09
N LEU A 111 -9.52 -0.37 -1.72
CA LEU A 111 -8.94 -1.35 -2.65
C LEU A 111 -9.97 -2.44 -2.98
N GLY A 112 -9.81 -3.07 -4.14
CA GLY A 112 -10.71 -4.13 -4.59
C GLY A 112 -12.00 -3.65 -5.27
N VAL A 113 -12.26 -2.34 -5.38
CA VAL A 113 -13.42 -1.81 -6.11
C VAL A 113 -13.19 -1.77 -7.62
N SER A 114 -14.28 -1.61 -8.36
CA SER A 114 -14.26 -1.39 -9.80
C SER A 114 -13.46 -0.14 -10.13
N ALA A 115 -12.49 -0.30 -11.03
CA ALA A 115 -11.72 0.80 -11.57
C ALA A 115 -11.14 0.42 -12.93
N GLY A 116 -10.80 1.40 -13.76
CA GLY A 116 -10.16 1.11 -15.04
C GLY A 116 -10.05 2.31 -15.97
N ASN A 117 -9.31 2.11 -17.05
CA ASN A 117 -9.25 3.06 -18.15
C ASN A 117 -10.61 3.11 -18.89
N PRO A 118 -11.09 4.30 -19.34
CA PRO A 118 -12.35 4.44 -20.06
C PRO A 118 -12.54 3.51 -21.26
N ARG A 119 -11.43 3.08 -21.89
CA ARG A 119 -11.50 2.24 -23.09
C ARG A 119 -11.77 0.76 -22.83
N ILE A 120 -11.64 0.31 -21.58
CA ILE A 120 -11.91 -1.08 -21.20
C ILE A 120 -13.32 -1.19 -20.62
N THR A 121 -13.76 -2.42 -20.34
CA THR A 121 -15.05 -2.68 -19.69
C THR A 121 -14.99 -2.30 -18.21
N ALA A 122 -14.36 -3.13 -17.39
CA ALA A 122 -14.11 -2.88 -15.98
C ALA A 122 -12.92 -3.73 -15.51
N GLY A 123 -12.26 -3.28 -14.45
CA GLY A 123 -11.24 -4.04 -13.75
C GLY A 123 -11.26 -3.70 -12.27
N THR A 124 -10.18 -3.99 -11.56
CA THR A 124 -10.11 -3.83 -10.11
C THR A 124 -8.97 -2.92 -9.71
N LEU A 125 -9.21 -2.00 -8.77
CA LEU A 125 -8.13 -1.29 -8.10
C LEU A 125 -7.36 -2.29 -7.21
N GLY A 126 -6.12 -2.57 -7.55
CA GLY A 126 -5.32 -3.60 -6.88
C GLY A 126 -4.73 -3.12 -5.55
N ALA A 127 -3.85 -2.13 -5.60
CA ALA A 127 -3.13 -1.65 -4.42
C ALA A 127 -2.86 -0.15 -4.46
N LYS A 128 -2.61 0.41 -3.28
CA LYS A 128 -1.91 1.68 -3.12
C LYS A 128 -0.43 1.38 -2.99
N VAL A 129 0.38 1.95 -3.88
CA VAL A 129 1.84 1.84 -3.86
C VAL A 129 2.46 3.22 -3.70
N TYR A 130 3.77 3.28 -3.48
CA TYR A 130 4.51 4.54 -3.43
C TYR A 130 5.61 4.53 -4.47
N ASP A 131 5.74 5.64 -5.20
CA ASP A 131 6.85 5.79 -6.12
C ASP A 131 8.18 5.82 -5.36
N ALA A 132 9.15 5.02 -5.81
CA ALA A 132 10.43 4.90 -5.12
C ALA A 132 11.31 6.15 -5.24
N ALA A 133 11.08 7.05 -6.21
CA ALA A 133 11.87 8.26 -6.39
C ALA A 133 11.23 9.46 -5.68
N THR A 134 9.93 9.65 -5.84
CA THR A 134 9.19 10.83 -5.33
C THR A 134 8.50 10.58 -4.00
N LEU A 135 8.38 9.31 -3.59
CA LEU A 135 7.67 8.88 -2.38
C LEU A 135 6.18 9.25 -2.39
N GLN A 136 5.62 9.58 -3.56
CA GLN A 136 4.22 9.92 -3.72
C GLN A 136 3.36 8.65 -3.84
N PRO A 137 2.14 8.64 -3.26
CA PRO A 137 1.22 7.53 -3.41
C PRO A 137 0.76 7.38 -4.87
N MET A 138 0.52 6.15 -5.30
CA MET A 138 0.00 5.80 -6.62
C MET A 138 -1.01 4.66 -6.50
N ALA A 139 -1.96 4.61 -7.42
CA ALA A 139 -2.83 3.46 -7.61
C ALA A 139 -2.13 2.42 -8.50
N LEU A 140 -2.21 1.14 -8.16
CA LEU A 140 -1.69 0.01 -8.94
C LEU A 140 -2.85 -0.88 -9.38
N SER A 141 -2.83 -1.28 -10.64
CA SER A 141 -3.60 -2.39 -11.17
C SER A 141 -2.82 -3.09 -12.29
N ASN A 142 -3.44 -4.06 -12.94
CA ASN A 142 -2.87 -4.71 -14.11
C ASN A 142 -2.78 -3.73 -15.29
N TRP A 143 -1.84 -3.99 -16.20
CA TRP A 143 -1.69 -3.21 -17.43
C TRP A 143 -2.98 -3.26 -18.25
N HIS A 144 -3.61 -4.43 -18.34
CA HIS A 144 -4.85 -4.58 -19.10
C HIS A 144 -6.04 -3.83 -18.49
N VAL A 145 -5.95 -3.40 -17.22
CA VAL A 145 -6.99 -2.62 -16.53
C VAL A 145 -6.77 -1.12 -16.69
N PHE A 146 -5.56 -0.62 -16.44
CA PHE A 146 -5.27 0.82 -16.49
C PHE A 146 -4.76 1.32 -17.85
N VAL A 147 -4.31 0.44 -18.74
CA VAL A 147 -3.83 0.81 -20.09
C VAL A 147 -4.74 0.23 -21.17
N GLY A 148 -4.97 -1.09 -21.13
CA GLY A 148 -5.95 -1.79 -21.97
C GLY A 148 -5.71 -1.77 -23.48
N SER A 149 -4.63 -1.15 -23.97
CA SER A 149 -4.29 -1.07 -25.39
C SER A 149 -2.77 -0.89 -25.59
N PRO A 150 -2.16 -1.56 -26.59
CA PRO A 150 -0.76 -1.32 -26.96
C PRO A 150 -0.45 0.15 -27.32
N SER A 151 -1.48 0.92 -27.71
CA SER A 151 -1.38 2.35 -28.01
C SER A 151 -1.58 3.26 -26.79
N GLY A 152 -1.71 2.69 -25.58
CA GLY A 152 -1.95 3.48 -24.38
C GLY A 152 -0.76 4.35 -24.00
N ALA A 153 -1.05 5.55 -23.49
CA ALA A 153 -0.06 6.55 -23.14
C ALA A 153 -0.28 7.09 -21.72
N ALA A 154 0.79 7.59 -21.10
CA ALA A 154 0.67 8.32 -19.84
C ALA A 154 -0.25 9.54 -19.99
N GLY A 155 -0.92 9.93 -18.91
CA GLY A 155 -1.91 11.00 -18.86
C GLY A 155 -3.35 10.57 -19.14
N GLU A 156 -3.58 9.32 -19.54
CA GLU A 156 -4.94 8.80 -19.71
C GLU A 156 -5.70 8.73 -18.37
N PRO A 157 -7.01 9.03 -18.36
CA PRO A 157 -7.78 9.04 -17.12
C PRO A 157 -8.07 7.61 -16.63
N ILE A 158 -8.18 7.44 -15.32
CA ILE A 158 -8.63 6.21 -14.67
C ILE A 158 -9.90 6.53 -13.87
N TRP A 159 -10.95 5.74 -14.11
CA TRP A 159 -12.27 5.93 -13.52
C TRP A 159 -12.52 4.99 -12.34
N GLN A 160 -13.35 5.44 -11.39
CA GLN A 160 -13.93 4.66 -10.30
C GLN A 160 -15.42 5.02 -10.16
N PRO A 161 -16.36 4.12 -10.50
CA PRO A 161 -16.18 2.76 -11.02
C PRO A 161 -15.67 2.69 -12.48
N GLY A 162 -15.36 1.49 -12.98
CA GLY A 162 -15.05 1.26 -14.40
C GLY A 162 -16.26 1.51 -15.31
N ALA A 163 -16.03 1.61 -16.63
CA ALA A 163 -17.05 2.03 -17.60
C ALA A 163 -18.30 1.11 -17.61
N LEU A 164 -18.11 -0.21 -17.59
CA LEU A 164 -19.20 -1.19 -17.54
C LEU A 164 -20.04 -1.09 -16.26
N ASP A 165 -19.42 -0.62 -15.16
CA ASP A 165 -20.04 -0.49 -13.84
C ASP A 165 -20.62 0.91 -13.61
N GLY A 166 -20.79 1.70 -14.68
CA GLY A 166 -21.45 3.01 -14.65
C GLY A 166 -20.52 4.21 -14.50
N GLY A 167 -19.20 4.02 -14.63
CA GLY A 167 -18.20 5.08 -14.63
C GLY A 167 -18.27 5.98 -15.86
N ASN A 168 -17.97 7.26 -15.69
CA ASN A 168 -17.89 8.25 -16.78
C ASN A 168 -16.76 9.26 -16.53
N SER A 169 -16.63 10.27 -17.40
CA SER A 169 -15.56 11.28 -17.32
C SER A 169 -15.49 12.03 -15.99
N GLY A 170 -16.62 12.19 -15.29
CA GLY A 170 -16.69 12.82 -13.97
C GLY A 170 -16.13 11.95 -12.83
N ASP A 171 -15.85 10.67 -13.09
CA ASP A 171 -15.37 9.69 -12.11
C ASP A 171 -13.84 9.49 -12.17
N THR A 172 -13.14 10.42 -12.82
CA THR A 172 -11.67 10.37 -12.92
C THR A 172 -11.06 10.63 -11.55
N PHE A 173 -10.34 9.65 -11.00
CA PHE A 173 -9.66 9.78 -9.70
C PHE A 173 -8.13 9.78 -9.79
N ALA A 174 -7.58 9.30 -10.91
CA ALA A 174 -6.14 9.24 -11.16
C ALA A 174 -5.85 9.31 -12.67
N THR A 175 -4.59 9.57 -13.00
CA THR A 175 -4.06 9.61 -14.37
C THR A 175 -2.95 8.58 -14.54
N LEU A 176 -3.01 7.79 -15.61
CA LEU A 176 -2.02 6.76 -15.93
C LEU A 176 -0.62 7.38 -15.98
N SER A 177 0.34 6.78 -15.28
CA SER A 177 1.69 7.33 -15.12
C SER A 177 2.75 6.46 -15.80
N ARG A 178 2.88 5.20 -15.39
CA ARG A 178 3.87 4.24 -15.90
C ARG A 178 3.25 2.86 -15.99
N PHE A 179 3.75 2.02 -16.89
CA PHE A 179 3.23 0.68 -17.08
C PHE A 179 4.27 -0.26 -17.71
N VAL A 180 4.05 -1.56 -17.55
CA VAL A 180 4.87 -2.62 -18.11
C VAL A 180 3.96 -3.77 -18.57
N LEU A 181 4.21 -4.26 -19.78
CA LEU A 181 3.58 -5.45 -20.34
C LEU A 181 4.70 -6.37 -20.87
N GLY A 182 4.71 -7.62 -20.43
CA GLY A 182 5.73 -8.60 -20.81
C GLY A 182 5.97 -9.58 -19.66
N PRO A 183 7.11 -9.50 -18.93
CA PRO A 183 7.31 -10.32 -17.73
C PRO A 183 6.31 -10.01 -16.60
N TYR A 184 5.65 -8.84 -16.68
CA TYR A 184 4.64 -8.39 -15.74
C TYR A 184 3.46 -7.79 -16.50
N ASP A 185 2.29 -7.82 -15.88
CA ASP A 185 1.06 -7.17 -16.30
C ASP A 185 0.72 -6.12 -15.23
N ALA A 186 1.29 -4.92 -15.34
CA ALA A 186 1.19 -3.91 -14.28
C ALA A 186 1.20 -2.47 -14.81
N ALA A 187 0.41 -1.62 -14.16
CA ALA A 187 0.33 -0.19 -14.46
C ALA A 187 0.02 0.61 -13.19
N VAL A 188 0.60 1.80 -13.10
CA VAL A 188 0.41 2.73 -11.99
C VAL A 188 -0.17 4.06 -12.45
N ALA A 189 -1.03 4.65 -11.64
CA ALA A 189 -1.68 5.93 -11.87
C ALA A 189 -1.53 6.86 -10.65
N GLN A 190 -1.49 8.18 -10.89
CA GLN A 190 -1.32 9.23 -9.89
C GLN A 190 -2.46 10.24 -9.92
#